data_AF-A0A2G6C697-F1
#
_entry.id   AF-A0A2G6C697-F1
#
_cell.length_a   1.000
_cell.length_b   1.000
_cell.length_c   1.000
_cell.angle_alpha   90.00
_cell.angle_beta   90.00
_cell.angle_gamma   90.00
#
_symmetry.space_group_name_H-M   'P 1'
#
loop_
_entity.id
_entity.type
_entity.pdbx_description
1 polymer ?
#
loop_
_entity_poly.entity_id
_entity_poly.type
_entity_poly.pdbx_seq_one_letter_code
_entity_poly.pdbx_strand_id
1 'polypeptide(L)'
;MKFREGFSAIELMVTLAIAVLFIMSGYQLFAAATNRTGNARELSVASNVAYTLLREEGSGYVNVTEDCTAPQNSVFVKTTNLPAPVKIELKRCKPIAGSPIVKVWAVVTYGDPAKEVVHGTYVAP
;
A
#
# COMPACT_ATOMS: atom_id res chain seq x y z
N MET A 1 56.87 -36.82 11.41
CA MET A 1 55.95 -36.60 10.27
C MET A 1 54.79 -35.74 10.79
N LYS A 2 54.68 -34.48 10.38
CA LYS A 2 53.52 -33.64 10.76
C LYS A 2 52.36 -34.06 9.86
N PHE A 3 51.34 -34.70 10.42
CA PHE A 3 50.06 -34.83 9.73
C PHE A 3 49.54 -33.42 9.51
N ARG A 4 49.50 -32.96 8.26
CA ARG A 4 48.61 -31.85 7.91
C ARG A 4 47.21 -32.39 8.18
N GLU A 5 46.53 -31.86 9.18
CA GLU A 5 45.12 -32.12 9.41
C GLU A 5 44.36 -31.66 8.17
N GLY A 6 44.10 -32.61 7.27
CA GLY A 6 43.21 -32.42 6.13
C GLY A 6 41.77 -32.39 6.63
N PHE A 7 40.92 -31.68 5.91
CA PHE A 7 39.50 -31.58 6.21
C PHE A 7 38.88 -32.98 6.36
N SER A 8 38.38 -33.29 7.55
CA SER A 8 37.82 -34.59 7.89
C SER A 8 36.48 -34.79 7.19
N ALA A 9 36.14 -36.04 6.85
CA ALA A 9 34.83 -36.36 6.27
C ALA A 9 33.67 -35.91 7.18
N ILE A 10 33.87 -35.92 8.50
CA ILE A 10 32.88 -35.43 9.47
C ILE A 10 32.76 -33.91 9.39
N GLU A 11 33.87 -33.19 9.28
CA GLU A 11 33.86 -31.74 9.12
C GLU A 11 33.14 -31.35 7.83
N LEU A 12 33.31 -32.11 6.75
CA LEU A 12 32.60 -31.93 5.49
C LEU A 12 31.08 -32.11 5.61
N MET A 13 30.65 -33.12 6.35
CA MET A 13 29.22 -33.33 6.58
C MET A 13 28.62 -32.20 7.41
N VAL A 14 29.34 -31.74 8.44
CA VAL A 14 28.89 -30.63 9.29
C VAL A 14 28.84 -29.33 8.50
N THR A 15 29.84 -29.01 7.67
CA THR A 15 29.80 -27.79 6.84
C THR A 15 28.70 -27.83 5.81
N LEU A 16 28.44 -28.98 5.18
CA LEU A 16 27.30 -29.15 4.27
C LEU A 16 25.97 -28.97 4.99
N ALA A 17 25.81 -29.55 6.18
CA ALA A 17 24.59 -29.39 6.97
C ALA A 17 24.34 -27.90 7.31
N ILE A 18 25.37 -27.19 7.78
CA ILE A 18 25.29 -25.77 8.09
C ILE A 18 24.99 -24.95 6.81
N ALA A 19 25.64 -25.27 5.70
CA ALA A 19 25.40 -24.59 4.42
C ALA A 19 23.95 -24.74 3.95
N VAL A 20 23.36 -25.93 4.07
CA VAL A 20 21.94 -26.16 3.72
C VAL A 20 21.01 -25.34 4.60
N LEU A 21 21.28 -25.26 5.92
CA LEU A 21 20.48 -24.44 6.84
C LEU A 21 20.54 -22.94 6.48
N PHE A 22 21.72 -22.43 6.10
CA PHE A 22 21.86 -21.06 5.64
C PHE A 22 21.15 -20.80 4.32
N ILE A 23 21.18 -21.72 3.36
CA ILE A 23 20.45 -21.58 2.09
C ILE A 23 18.94 -21.54 2.34
N MET A 24 18.42 -22.45 3.18
CA MET A 24 16.99 -22.51 3.52
C MET A 24 16.52 -21.21 4.19
N SER A 25 17.20 -20.77 5.24
CA SER A 25 16.86 -19.55 5.98
C SER A 25 17.02 -18.29 5.12
N GLY A 26 18.09 -18.22 4.33
CA GLY A 26 18.34 -17.13 3.38
C GLY A 26 17.24 -17.01 2.33
N TYR A 27 16.79 -18.14 1.77
CA TYR A 27 15.69 -18.15 0.80
C TYR A 27 14.37 -17.66 1.40
N GLN A 28 14.02 -18.12 2.61
CA GLN A 28 12.81 -17.68 3.30
C GLN A 28 12.83 -16.18 3.59
N LEU A 29 13.96 -15.67 4.08
CA LEU A 29 14.13 -14.24 4.35
C LEU A 29 14.03 -13.41 3.07
N PHE A 30 14.70 -13.86 2.00
CA PHE A 30 14.65 -13.20 0.70
C PHE A 30 13.22 -13.12 0.16
N ALA A 31 12.47 -14.22 0.17
CA ALA A 31 11.09 -14.26 -0.26
C ALA A 31 10.18 -13.34 0.58
N ALA A 32 10.38 -13.30 1.90
CA ALA A 32 9.61 -12.40 2.76
C ALA A 32 9.93 -10.91 2.48
N ALA A 33 11.20 -10.58 2.27
CA ALA A 33 11.64 -9.20 2.02
C ALA A 33 11.13 -8.68 0.66
N THR A 34 11.21 -9.49 -0.40
CA THR A 34 10.73 -9.09 -1.73
C THR A 34 9.22 -8.88 -1.75
N ASN A 35 8.45 -9.78 -1.12
CA ASN A 35 7.00 -9.63 -0.99
C ASN A 35 6.60 -8.36 -0.22
N ARG A 36 7.29 -8.06 0.89
CA ARG A 36 7.04 -6.82 1.66
C ARG A 36 7.36 -5.57 0.85
N THR A 37 8.42 -5.60 0.06
CA THR A 37 8.82 -4.47 -0.80
C THR A 37 7.79 -4.22 -1.90
N GLY A 38 7.26 -5.29 -2.52
CA GLY A 38 6.17 -5.19 -3.50
C GLY A 38 4.93 -4.53 -2.91
N ASN A 39 4.47 -5.01 -1.75
CA ASN A 39 3.31 -4.46 -1.06
C ASN A 39 3.50 -2.98 -0.66
N ALA A 40 4.67 -2.61 -0.15
CA ALA A 40 4.97 -1.23 0.20
C ALA A 40 4.97 -0.31 -1.03
N ARG A 41 5.48 -0.79 -2.16
CA ARG A 41 5.47 -0.05 -3.43
C ARG A 41 4.04 0.19 -3.91
N GLU A 42 3.20 -0.84 -3.92
CA GLU A 42 1.78 -0.70 -4.28
C GLU A 42 1.06 0.31 -3.39
N LEU A 43 1.24 0.21 -2.07
CA LEU A 43 0.66 1.13 -1.09
C LEU A 43 1.11 2.57 -1.34
N SER A 44 2.38 2.77 -1.64
CA SER A 44 2.95 4.10 -1.91
C SER A 44 2.36 4.70 -3.19
N VAL A 45 2.19 3.90 -4.24
CA VAL A 45 1.56 4.33 -5.50
C VAL A 45 0.09 4.70 -5.26
N ALA A 46 -0.67 3.84 -4.57
CA ALA A 46 -2.08 4.11 -4.26
C ALA A 46 -2.25 5.37 -3.40
N SER A 47 -1.38 5.53 -2.38
CA SER A 47 -1.35 6.72 -1.53
C SER A 47 -1.06 8.00 -2.31
N ASN A 48 -0.07 7.96 -3.22
CA ASN A 48 0.25 9.10 -4.07
C ASN A 48 -0.93 9.45 -4.99
N VAL A 49 -1.58 8.46 -5.61
CA VAL A 49 -2.75 8.68 -6.47
C VAL A 49 -3.92 9.29 -5.70
N ALA A 50 -4.24 8.75 -4.52
CA ALA A 50 -5.29 9.28 -3.64
C ALA A 50 -4.98 10.72 -3.20
N TYR A 51 -3.73 11.00 -2.82
CA TYR A 51 -3.31 12.35 -2.42
C TYR A 51 -3.36 13.34 -3.58
N THR A 52 -2.84 12.96 -4.75
CA THR A 52 -2.89 13.79 -5.96
C THR A 52 -4.34 14.09 -6.34
N LEU A 53 -5.23 13.09 -6.31
CA LEU A 53 -6.66 13.30 -6.55
C LEU A 53 -7.26 14.27 -5.53
N LEU A 54 -6.97 14.09 -4.24
CA LEU A 54 -7.46 14.97 -3.19
C LEU A 54 -6.96 16.41 -3.38
N ARG A 55 -5.73 16.59 -3.85
CA ARG A 55 -5.14 17.92 -4.07
C ARG A 55 -5.70 18.62 -5.30
N GLU A 56 -5.81 17.89 -6.42
CA GLU A 56 -6.29 18.43 -7.70
C GLU A 56 -7.79 18.71 -7.66
N GLU A 57 -8.57 17.74 -7.19
CA GLU A 57 -10.03 17.81 -7.26
C GLU A 57 -10.63 18.27 -5.92
N GLY A 58 -10.04 17.84 -4.80
CA GLY A 58 -10.61 18.04 -3.47
C GLY A 58 -10.29 19.38 -2.79
N SER A 59 -9.38 20.19 -3.35
CA SER A 59 -8.97 21.47 -2.76
C SER A 59 -9.98 22.61 -2.97
N GLY A 60 -10.85 22.50 -3.98
CA GLY A 60 -11.91 23.46 -4.23
C GLY A 60 -13.08 23.26 -3.26
N TYR A 61 -13.49 24.34 -2.60
CA TYR A 61 -14.75 24.36 -1.86
C TYR A 61 -15.92 24.18 -2.83
N VAL A 62 -16.73 23.15 -2.57
CA VAL A 62 -17.99 22.90 -3.27
C VAL A 62 -19.04 22.77 -2.18
N ASN A 63 -20.13 23.55 -2.29
CA ASN A 63 -21.23 23.42 -1.34
C ASN A 63 -22.00 22.14 -1.65
N VAL A 64 -21.99 21.21 -0.69
CA VAL A 64 -22.65 19.90 -0.77
C VAL A 64 -23.83 19.90 0.20
N THR A 65 -24.99 19.39 -0.23
CA THR A 65 -26.21 19.33 0.58
C THR A 65 -26.32 18.01 1.34
N GLU A 66 -25.62 16.98 0.87
CA GLU A 66 -25.61 15.63 1.43
C GLU A 66 -24.79 15.53 2.72
N ASP A 67 -25.38 14.91 3.73
CA ASP A 67 -24.70 14.55 4.97
C ASP A 67 -23.77 13.34 4.78
N CYS A 68 -22.83 13.15 5.72
CA CYS A 68 -21.83 12.08 5.64
C CYS A 68 -22.38 10.64 5.75
N THR A 69 -23.69 10.48 5.96
CA THR A 69 -24.38 9.19 5.85
C THR A 69 -24.58 8.74 4.41
N ALA A 70 -24.65 9.69 3.46
CA ALA A 70 -24.83 9.43 2.03
C ALA A 70 -23.93 10.37 1.21
N PRO A 71 -22.60 10.18 1.25
CA PRO A 71 -21.69 11.10 0.59
C PRO A 71 -21.87 11.13 -0.92
N GLN A 72 -21.68 12.31 -1.51
CA GLN A 72 -21.58 12.47 -2.94
C GLN A 72 -20.28 11.82 -3.41
N ASN A 73 -20.39 10.82 -4.30
CA ASN A 73 -19.25 10.08 -4.83
C ASN A 73 -18.99 10.47 -6.28
N SER A 74 -17.72 10.66 -6.61
CA SER A 74 -17.24 10.92 -7.97
C SER A 74 -16.15 9.91 -8.31
N VAL A 75 -16.33 9.16 -9.40
CA VAL A 75 -15.42 8.09 -9.82
C VAL A 75 -14.47 8.63 -10.88
N PHE A 76 -13.19 8.32 -10.74
CA PHE A 76 -12.13 8.77 -11.65
C PHE A 76 -11.42 7.59 -12.30
N VAL A 77 -11.02 7.75 -13.55
CA VAL A 77 -10.18 6.80 -14.26
C VAL A 77 -8.79 7.41 -14.41
N LYS A 78 -7.81 6.91 -13.65
CA LYS A 78 -6.39 7.25 -13.79
C LYS A 78 -5.60 6.01 -14.15
N THR A 79 -4.63 6.16 -15.05
CA THR A 79 -3.65 5.12 -15.35
C THR A 79 -2.72 4.94 -14.16
N THR A 80 -2.65 3.72 -13.64
CA THR A 80 -1.80 3.38 -12.49
C THR A 80 -1.13 2.04 -12.72
N ASN A 81 0.03 1.83 -12.11
CA ASN A 81 0.71 0.53 -12.10
C ASN A 81 0.25 -0.34 -10.93
N LEU A 82 -1.01 -0.19 -10.50
CA LEU A 82 -1.61 -0.97 -9.43
C LEU A 82 -2.21 -2.27 -9.99
N PRO A 83 -2.22 -3.36 -9.22
CA PRO A 83 -2.87 -4.59 -9.62
C PRO A 83 -4.38 -4.36 -9.79
N ALA A 84 -4.94 -4.86 -10.90
CA ALA A 84 -6.36 -4.82 -11.16
C ALA A 84 -7.13 -5.72 -10.18
N PRO A 85 -8.41 -5.42 -9.87
CA PRO A 85 -9.19 -4.25 -10.30
C PRO A 85 -8.80 -2.98 -9.54
N VAL A 86 -8.85 -1.80 -10.19
CA VAL A 86 -8.57 -0.50 -9.57
C VAL A 86 -9.81 0.39 -9.60
N LYS A 87 -10.19 0.95 -8.46
CA LYS A 87 -11.27 1.94 -8.32
C LYS A 87 -10.74 3.16 -7.59
N ILE A 88 -11.03 4.34 -8.14
CA ILE A 88 -10.57 5.63 -7.60
C ILE A 88 -11.81 6.49 -7.44
N GLU A 89 -12.09 6.91 -6.21
CA GLU A 89 -13.29 7.67 -5.86
C GLU A 89 -12.90 8.90 -5.05
N LEU A 90 -13.58 10.02 -5.29
CA LEU A 90 -13.57 11.18 -4.42
C LEU A 90 -14.96 11.32 -3.81
N LYS A 91 -15.01 11.39 -2.48
CA LYS A 91 -16.24 11.47 -1.70
C LYS A 91 -16.31 12.82 -1.01
N ARG A 92 -17.49 13.43 -1.01
CA ARG A 92 -17.76 14.71 -0.34
C ARG A 92 -19.01 14.60 0.50
N CYS A 93 -19.01 15.23 1.66
CA CYS A 93 -20.19 15.34 2.49
C CYS A 93 -20.10 16.49 3.48
N LYS A 94 -21.25 16.81 4.04
CA LYS A 94 -21.39 17.72 5.16
C LYS A 94 -21.30 16.96 6.49
N PRO A 95 -20.31 17.23 7.34
CA PRO A 95 -20.21 16.56 8.65
C PRO A 95 -21.20 17.13 9.66
N ILE A 96 -21.60 18.39 9.53
CA ILE A 96 -22.49 19.10 10.45
C ILE A 96 -23.49 19.93 9.62
N ALA A 97 -24.78 19.64 9.78
CA ALA A 97 -25.84 20.39 9.14
C ALA A 97 -25.73 21.90 9.45
N GLY A 98 -25.88 22.74 8.42
CA GLY A 98 -25.75 24.20 8.55
C GLY A 98 -24.32 24.77 8.65
N SER A 99 -23.28 23.93 8.77
CA SER A 99 -21.89 24.40 8.76
C SER A 99 -21.40 24.71 7.33
N PRO A 100 -20.51 25.68 7.11
CA PRO A 100 -19.85 25.85 5.81
C PRO A 100 -18.67 24.88 5.61
N ILE A 101 -18.48 23.89 6.49
CA ILE A 101 -17.40 22.91 6.38
C ILE A 101 -17.87 21.70 5.57
N VAL A 102 -17.05 21.26 4.61
CA VAL A 102 -17.27 20.05 3.81
C VAL A 102 -16.08 19.11 4.01
N LYS A 103 -16.38 17.85 4.31
CA LYS A 103 -15.38 16.77 4.38
C LYS A 103 -15.17 16.22 2.97
N VAL A 104 -13.93 16.13 2.53
CA VAL A 104 -13.56 15.56 1.23
C VAL A 104 -12.54 14.45 1.47
N TRP A 105 -12.74 13.28 0.87
CA TRP A 105 -11.75 12.21 0.93
C TRP A 105 -11.66 11.43 -0.37
N ALA A 106 -10.44 11.11 -0.76
CA ALA A 106 -10.12 10.24 -1.87
C ALA A 106 -9.95 8.82 -1.37
N VAL A 107 -10.54 7.87 -2.08
CA VAL A 107 -10.47 6.43 -1.83
C VAL A 107 -9.88 5.76 -3.06
N VAL A 108 -8.81 5.00 -2.88
CA VAL A 108 -8.23 4.16 -3.93
C VAL A 108 -8.29 2.72 -3.47
N THR A 109 -9.05 1.90 -4.20
CA THR A 109 -9.17 0.46 -3.98
C THR A 109 -8.45 -0.27 -5.11
N TYR A 110 -7.62 -1.27 -4.78
CA TYR A 110 -6.84 -2.01 -5.78
C TYR A 110 -6.58 -3.48 -5.38
N GLY A 111 -6.36 -4.33 -6.37
CA GLY A 111 -6.00 -5.74 -6.20
C GLY A 111 -7.14 -6.67 -5.76
N ASP A 112 -6.82 -7.96 -5.64
CA ASP A 112 -7.68 -9.03 -5.11
C ASP A 112 -6.86 -9.93 -4.17
N PRO A 113 -7.11 -9.98 -2.84
CA PRO A 113 -8.17 -9.26 -2.11
C PRO A 113 -7.99 -7.74 -2.16
N ALA A 114 -9.12 -7.02 -2.16
CA ALA A 114 -9.14 -5.58 -2.29
C ALA A 114 -8.40 -4.88 -1.14
N LYS A 115 -7.38 -4.09 -1.49
CA LYS A 115 -6.67 -3.18 -0.59
C LYS A 115 -7.20 -1.76 -0.79
N GLU A 116 -7.37 -1.01 0.30
CA GLU A 116 -7.93 0.35 0.26
C GLU A 116 -6.97 1.36 0.89
N VAL A 117 -6.80 2.52 0.25
CA VAL A 117 -6.08 3.67 0.78
C VAL A 117 -7.00 4.88 0.75
N VAL A 118 -7.06 5.60 1.87
CA VAL A 118 -7.94 6.76 2.05
C VAL A 118 -7.14 7.97 2.51
N HIS A 119 -7.32 9.10 1.83
CA HIS A 119 -6.81 10.41 2.26
C HIS A 119 -7.96 11.39 2.34
N GLY A 120 -8.03 12.18 3.42
CA GLY A 120 -9.13 13.11 3.63
C GLY A 120 -8.67 14.46 4.16
N THR A 121 -9.47 15.48 3.85
CA THR A 121 -9.31 16.86 4.34
C THR A 121 -10.70 17.48 4.59
N TYR A 122 -10.70 18.63 5.25
CA TYR A 122 -11.88 19.49 5.38
C TYR A 122 -11.62 20.78 4.61
N VAL A 123 -12.63 21.22 3.85
CA VAL A 123 -12.62 22.49 3.12
C VAL A 123 -13.75 23.38 3.62
N ALA A 124 -13.49 24.67 3.65
CA ALA A 124 -14.43 25.72 4.02
C ALA A 124 -14.28 26.86 2.99
N PRO A 125 -15.32 27.71 2.79
CA PRO A 125 -15.29 28.83 1.86
C PRO A 125 -14.28 29.91 2.25
#